data_AF-A0A2V9NLU2-F1
#
_entry.id   AF-A0A2V9NLU2-F1
#
_cell.length_a   1.000
_cell.length_b   1.000
_cell.length_c   1.000
_cell.angle_alpha   90.00
_cell.angle_beta   90.00
_cell.angle_gamma   90.00
#
_symmetry.space_group_name_H-M   'P 1'
#
loop_
_entity.id
_entity.type
_entity.pdbx_description
1 polymer ?
#
loop_
_entity_poly.entity_id
_entity_poly.type
_entity_poly.pdbx_seq_one_letter_code
_entity_poly.pdbx_strand_id
1 'polypeptide(L)'
;IWVHLYDPHAPYDPPAPFDTKFKDAYDGEIAYADASLGKLFDYLRQRGLYDRALIAVMSDHGESLGAHGESMHGIFLYDETIRVPLLFKLPGELLAGRRVTSQVRLVDVAPTLLSMLGLPLPRTFQGESLVGRMKSAQENTADLPAFAETEYPHRAFGWSVLRSMRTGKYLFVRAPKRELYDQGRDPRAEHNLATASPAVTDTLQSQLDDFRDKTASFHDASDKQALNSQQTENLAALGYAGSTPSGASPDPLKGDDPKDKIQVSNLLHEGMIAVEDGRYGEAIPILQHVLGESPLISAAQLQLGVALARVRRFPEAIPALRNAVQMIPDSTQAQYELALALYETGAWQESAPYFEFVAKKRPKFPDAQYSLAAVYARIQRVPEAIELLQGVLQQEPEHFRANLLLGRIYTLQGRPEDAVPYLRQAVASEPRNAEAHSFLAEAYNQVGNEAGAIGERSRADALKHETRTSPD
;
A
#
# COMPACT_ATOMS: atom_id res chain seq x y z
N ILE A 1 -10.82 20.94 -11.04
CA ILE A 1 -9.76 19.92 -11.19
C ILE A 1 -9.38 19.51 -9.78
N TRP A 2 -9.32 18.21 -9.50
CA TRP A 2 -8.76 17.68 -8.25
C TRP A 2 -7.36 17.16 -8.56
N VAL A 3 -6.38 17.54 -7.74
CA VAL A 3 -4.99 17.10 -7.88
C VAL A 3 -4.61 16.50 -6.55
N HIS A 4 -4.20 15.25 -6.56
CA HIS A 4 -3.67 14.55 -5.41
C HIS A 4 -2.19 14.31 -5.64
N LEU A 5 -1.38 14.65 -4.65
CA LEU A 5 0.04 14.33 -4.59
C LEU A 5 0.21 13.29 -3.52
N TYR A 6 1.00 12.26 -3.83
CA TYR A 6 1.32 11.20 -2.89
C TYR A 6 2.38 11.66 -1.88
N ASP A 7 3.38 12.41 -2.36
CA ASP A 7 4.50 12.90 -1.55
C ASP A 7 4.13 14.21 -0.80
N PRO A 8 4.74 14.48 0.37
CA PRO A 8 5.80 13.69 1.01
C PRO A 8 5.28 12.45 1.77
N HIS A 9 5.97 11.31 1.64
CA HIS A 9 5.61 10.05 2.30
C HIS A 9 6.84 9.14 2.49
N ALA A 10 6.89 8.41 3.61
CA ALA A 10 7.95 7.43 3.86
C ALA A 10 8.00 6.34 2.77
N PRO A 11 9.18 5.82 2.35
CA PRO A 11 10.51 5.97 2.98
C PRO A 11 11.28 7.27 2.66
N TYR A 12 10.64 8.26 2.03
CA TYR A 12 11.23 9.51 1.60
C TYR A 12 12.37 9.33 0.59
N ASP A 13 12.02 9.22 -0.70
CA ASP A 13 12.99 9.03 -1.79
C ASP A 13 12.77 10.07 -2.91
N PRO A 14 13.04 11.35 -2.63
CA PRO A 14 12.78 12.41 -3.61
C PRO A 14 13.68 12.26 -4.83
N PRO A 15 13.17 12.40 -6.06
CA PRO A 15 13.98 12.23 -7.26
C PRO A 15 15.02 13.35 -7.42
N ALA A 16 16.07 13.09 -8.19
CA ALA A 16 17.01 14.14 -8.58
C ALA A 16 16.29 15.34 -9.26
N PRO A 17 16.68 16.59 -8.95
CA PRO A 17 17.81 16.99 -8.11
C PRO A 17 17.46 17.20 -6.62
N PHE A 18 16.28 16.76 -6.16
CA PHE A 18 15.82 17.04 -4.79
C PHE A 18 16.52 16.15 -3.75
N ASP A 19 16.86 14.91 -4.12
CA ASP A 19 17.73 13.98 -3.37
C ASP A 19 19.04 14.59 -2.83
N THR A 20 19.63 15.51 -3.59
CA THR A 20 20.99 16.02 -3.37
C THR A 20 20.99 17.49 -2.95
N LYS A 21 19.92 18.22 -3.27
CA LYS A 21 19.77 19.64 -2.89
C LYS A 21 19.35 19.81 -1.44
N PHE A 22 18.62 18.85 -0.88
CA PHE A 22 18.10 18.92 0.46
C PHE A 22 18.85 17.93 1.35
N LYS A 23 19.14 18.36 2.59
CA LYS A 23 19.83 17.50 3.57
C LYS A 23 18.89 16.45 4.12
N ASP A 24 17.63 16.84 4.32
CA ASP A 24 16.56 15.97 4.79
C ASP A 24 15.74 15.50 3.58
N ALA A 25 15.51 14.19 3.49
CA ALA A 25 14.76 13.59 2.38
C ALA A 25 13.29 14.05 2.39
N TYR A 26 12.70 14.28 3.56
CA TYR A 26 11.34 14.81 3.70
C TYR A 26 11.22 16.22 3.11
N ASP A 27 12.19 17.09 3.40
CA ASP A 27 12.26 18.43 2.80
C ASP A 27 12.45 18.35 1.28
N GLY A 28 13.22 17.36 0.80
CA GLY A 28 13.39 17.08 -0.62
C GLY A 28 12.08 16.69 -1.30
N GLU A 29 11.25 15.87 -0.67
CA GLU A 29 9.94 15.50 -1.20
C GLU A 29 8.96 16.66 -1.19
N ILE A 30 8.95 17.50 -0.15
CA ILE A 30 8.17 18.75 -0.14
C ILE A 30 8.57 19.63 -1.32
N ALA A 31 9.87 19.77 -1.58
CA ALA A 31 10.35 20.58 -2.70
C ALA A 31 10.01 19.96 -4.07
N TYR A 32 10.00 18.63 -4.18
CA TYR A 32 9.54 17.93 -5.38
C TYR A 32 8.03 18.10 -5.62
N ALA A 33 7.23 18.01 -4.57
CA ALA A 33 5.79 18.28 -4.59
C ALA A 33 5.51 19.73 -5.03
N ASP A 34 6.22 20.70 -4.46
CA ASP A 34 6.12 22.12 -4.85
C ASP A 34 6.48 22.34 -6.33
N ALA A 35 7.59 21.76 -6.80
CA ALA A 35 7.99 21.85 -8.20
C ALA A 35 6.96 21.21 -9.14
N SER A 36 6.33 20.12 -8.72
CA SER A 36 5.26 19.45 -9.46
C SER A 36 4.00 20.30 -9.56
N LEU A 37 3.59 20.97 -8.46
CA LEU A 37 2.51 21.97 -8.48
C LEU A 37 2.88 23.20 -9.31
N GLY A 38 4.15 23.61 -9.30
CA GLY A 38 4.67 24.69 -10.12
C GLY A 38 4.32 24.53 -11.60
N LYS A 39 4.47 23.31 -12.15
CA LYS A 39 4.08 22.99 -13.54
C LYS A 39 2.61 23.29 -13.82
N LEU A 40 1.71 22.92 -12.90
CA LEU A 40 0.29 23.22 -13.02
C LEU A 40 0.02 24.72 -12.94
N PHE A 41 0.62 25.42 -11.98
CA PHE A 41 0.41 26.85 -11.83
C PHE A 41 0.97 27.65 -13.01
N ASP A 42 2.11 27.26 -13.56
CA ASP A 42 2.67 27.87 -14.76
C ASP A 42 1.80 27.65 -15.98
N TYR A 43 1.25 26.43 -16.15
CA TYR A 43 0.26 26.17 -17.19
C TYR A 43 -0.97 27.09 -17.05
N LEU A 44 -1.49 27.24 -15.83
CA LEU A 44 -2.61 28.15 -15.57
C LEU A 44 -2.26 29.61 -15.89
N ARG A 45 -1.04 30.07 -15.58
CA ARG A 45 -0.58 31.43 -15.88
C ARG A 45 -0.45 31.66 -17.40
N GLN A 46 0.18 30.74 -18.11
CA GLN A 46 0.36 30.82 -19.58
C GLN A 46 -0.99 30.88 -20.33
N ARG A 47 -2.03 30.27 -19.78
CA ARG A 47 -3.39 30.28 -20.33
C ARG A 47 -4.24 31.47 -19.86
N GLY A 48 -3.70 32.38 -19.05
CA GLY A 48 -4.46 33.48 -18.44
C GLY A 48 -5.56 33.01 -17.48
N LEU A 49 -5.44 31.80 -16.93
CA LEU A 49 -6.41 31.18 -16.03
C LEU A 49 -6.09 31.42 -14.56
N TYR A 50 -4.80 31.55 -14.23
CA TYR A 50 -4.34 31.61 -12.84
C TYR A 50 -5.04 32.72 -12.07
N ASP A 51 -5.06 33.95 -12.60
CA ASP A 51 -5.60 35.11 -11.88
C ASP A 51 -7.10 34.97 -11.59
N ARG A 52 -7.87 34.34 -12.47
CA ARG A 52 -9.31 34.11 -12.28
C ARG A 52 -9.64 32.82 -11.52
N ALA A 53 -8.65 31.99 -11.22
CA ALA A 53 -8.86 30.72 -10.53
C ALA A 53 -9.06 30.92 -9.02
N LEU A 54 -9.95 30.10 -8.46
CA LEU A 54 -10.02 29.76 -7.05
C LEU A 54 -9.22 28.48 -6.84
N ILE A 55 -8.20 28.51 -5.98
CA ILE A 55 -7.34 27.35 -5.68
C ILE A 55 -7.30 27.17 -4.17
N ALA A 56 -7.56 25.95 -3.71
CA ALA A 56 -7.36 25.53 -2.33
C ALA A 56 -6.25 24.49 -2.29
N VAL A 57 -5.30 24.64 -1.37
CA VAL A 57 -4.20 23.69 -1.12
C VAL A 57 -4.27 23.29 0.35
N MET A 58 -4.28 21.99 0.61
CA MET A 58 -4.39 21.42 1.95
C MET A 58 -3.70 20.07 2.00
N SER A 59 -3.26 19.67 3.19
CA SER A 59 -2.92 18.28 3.50
C SER A 59 -4.07 17.64 4.25
N ASP A 60 -4.26 16.33 4.12
CA ASP A 60 -5.22 15.56 4.91
C ASP A 60 -4.66 15.16 6.29
N HIS A 61 -3.35 14.93 6.37
CA HIS A 61 -2.59 14.79 7.62
C HIS A 61 -1.17 15.40 7.51
N GLY A 62 -0.48 15.45 8.65
CA GLY A 62 0.94 15.79 8.77
C GLY A 62 1.79 14.53 9.00
N GLU A 63 3.02 14.74 9.45
CA GLU A 63 4.02 13.69 9.64
C GLU A 63 4.61 13.79 11.05
N SER A 64 4.71 12.68 11.78
CA SER A 64 5.14 12.72 13.19
C SER A 64 6.63 13.02 13.31
N LEU A 65 7.44 12.55 12.35
CA LEU A 65 8.90 12.75 12.32
C LEU A 65 9.58 12.31 13.64
N GLY A 66 9.09 11.23 14.26
CA GLY A 66 9.61 10.70 15.53
C GLY A 66 8.95 11.29 16.78
N ALA A 67 8.03 12.24 16.66
CA ALA A 67 7.31 12.79 17.81
C ALA A 67 6.53 11.68 18.52
N HIS A 68 6.53 11.72 19.86
CA HIS A 68 5.92 10.70 20.72
C HIS A 68 6.39 9.25 20.45
N GLY A 69 7.52 9.07 19.75
CA GLY A 69 8.07 7.77 19.40
C GLY A 69 7.42 7.12 18.17
N GLU A 70 6.53 7.81 17.45
CA GLU A 70 6.01 7.36 16.15
C GLU A 70 6.96 7.85 15.05
N SER A 71 7.59 6.93 14.31
CA SER A 71 8.56 7.31 13.27
C SER A 71 7.90 7.93 12.02
N MET A 72 6.61 7.68 11.83
CA MET A 72 5.83 8.05 10.64
C MET A 72 4.49 8.67 11.04
N HIS A 73 3.39 8.31 10.36
CA HIS A 73 2.07 8.82 10.68
C HIS A 73 1.04 7.69 10.67
N GLY A 74 -0.17 8.02 11.13
CA GLY A 74 -1.34 7.15 11.07
C GLY A 74 -1.70 6.48 12.39
N ILE A 75 -0.83 6.47 13.39
CA ILE A 75 -1.12 5.91 14.72
C ILE A 75 -1.61 7.00 15.68
N PHE A 76 -0.89 8.12 15.82
CA PHE A 76 -1.24 9.14 16.82
C PHE A 76 -1.99 10.35 16.26
N LEU A 77 -2.71 11.03 17.17
CA LEU A 77 -3.55 12.20 16.89
C LEU A 77 -3.04 13.44 17.65
N TYR A 78 -1.74 13.72 17.50
CA TYR A 78 -1.09 14.94 18.00
C TYR A 78 -1.03 16.02 16.92
N ASP A 79 -0.70 17.25 17.30
CA ASP A 79 -0.68 18.40 16.39
C ASP A 79 0.30 18.19 15.21
N GLU A 80 1.38 17.43 15.40
CA GLU A 80 2.30 17.01 14.34
C GLU A 80 1.58 16.36 13.15
N THR A 81 0.55 15.55 13.42
CA THR A 81 -0.20 14.79 12.41
C THR A 81 -1.53 15.46 12.04
N ILE A 82 -2.18 16.20 12.94
CA ILE A 82 -3.53 16.75 12.67
C ILE A 82 -3.55 18.25 12.36
N ARG A 83 -2.45 18.98 12.59
CA ARG A 83 -2.35 20.41 12.30
C ARG A 83 -1.70 20.65 10.95
N VAL A 84 -2.54 20.62 9.93
CA VAL A 84 -2.14 20.70 8.52
C VAL A 84 -2.23 22.11 7.93
N PRO A 85 -1.48 22.42 6.85
CA PRO A 85 -1.65 23.66 6.13
C PRO A 85 -3.00 23.72 5.40
N LEU A 86 -3.59 24.92 5.36
CA LEU A 86 -4.76 25.22 4.52
C LEU A 86 -4.58 26.62 3.90
N LEU A 87 -4.47 26.65 2.57
CA LEU A 87 -4.20 27.85 1.78
C LEU A 87 -5.32 28.05 0.76
N PHE A 88 -5.78 29.28 0.62
CA PHE A 88 -6.71 29.68 -0.44
C PHE A 88 -6.09 30.80 -1.28
N LYS A 89 -6.05 30.60 -2.59
CA LYS A 89 -5.84 31.66 -3.58
C LYS A 89 -7.19 31.98 -4.21
N LEU A 90 -7.65 33.22 -4.03
CA LEU A 90 -8.92 33.70 -4.59
C LEU A 90 -8.69 34.38 -5.95
N PRO A 91 -9.74 34.60 -6.75
CA PRO A 91 -9.61 35.38 -7.99
C PRO A 91 -9.06 36.80 -7.74
N GLY A 92 -8.12 37.22 -8.58
CA GLY A 92 -7.33 38.44 -8.42
C GLY A 92 -6.48 38.41 -7.16
N GLU A 93 -6.41 39.54 -6.47
CA GLU A 93 -5.75 39.69 -5.16
C GLU A 93 -6.78 39.75 -4.01
N LEU A 94 -7.97 39.19 -4.21
CA LEU A 94 -9.03 39.22 -3.21
C LEU A 94 -8.55 38.54 -1.92
N LEU A 95 -8.51 39.32 -0.82
CA LEU A 95 -8.05 38.87 0.50
C LEU A 95 -6.61 38.32 0.51
N ALA A 96 -5.78 38.68 -0.47
CA ALA A 96 -4.38 38.28 -0.51
C ALA A 96 -3.61 38.78 0.73
N GLY A 97 -2.59 38.02 1.15
CA GLY A 97 -1.75 38.36 2.30
C GLY A 97 -2.44 38.24 3.67
N ARG A 98 -3.68 37.75 3.74
CA ARG A 98 -4.38 37.53 5.01
C ARG A 98 -4.06 36.17 5.61
N ARG A 99 -3.97 36.14 6.94
CA ARG A 99 -3.85 34.92 7.75
C ARG A 99 -4.99 34.87 8.75
N VAL A 100 -5.75 33.78 8.74
CA VAL A 100 -6.70 33.44 9.80
C VAL A 100 -5.93 32.66 10.85
N THR A 101 -5.83 33.20 12.07
CA THR A 101 -5.05 32.59 13.15
C THR A 101 -5.88 31.64 14.03
N SER A 102 -7.21 31.78 14.01
CA SER A 102 -8.11 30.84 14.67
C SER A 102 -8.09 29.48 13.97
N GLN A 103 -8.22 28.41 14.72
CA GLN A 103 -8.37 27.06 14.20
C GLN A 103 -9.60 26.94 13.27
N VAL A 104 -9.40 26.28 12.14
CA VAL A 104 -10.40 25.92 11.13
C VAL A 104 -10.27 24.42 10.80
N ARG A 105 -11.15 23.87 9.96
CA ARG A 105 -11.21 22.42 9.71
C ARG A 105 -11.21 22.11 8.21
N LEU A 106 -10.69 20.96 7.83
CA LEU A 106 -10.72 20.51 6.43
C LEU A 106 -12.15 20.30 5.90
N VAL A 107 -13.08 19.89 6.78
CA VAL A 107 -14.51 19.73 6.43
C VAL A 107 -15.16 21.05 5.96
N ASP A 108 -14.55 22.20 6.28
CA ASP A 108 -15.03 23.53 5.90
C ASP A 108 -14.64 23.92 4.47
N VAL A 109 -13.73 23.19 3.82
CA VAL A 109 -13.21 23.54 2.50
C VAL A 109 -14.28 23.44 1.42
N ALA A 110 -15.00 22.32 1.35
CA ALA A 110 -16.06 22.15 0.35
C ALA A 110 -17.21 23.18 0.51
N PRO A 111 -17.77 23.43 1.71
CA PRO A 111 -18.64 24.56 1.99
C PRO A 111 -18.09 25.92 1.54
N THR A 112 -16.80 26.17 1.76
CA THR A 112 -16.14 27.42 1.38
C THR A 112 -16.09 27.60 -0.13
N LEU A 113 -15.70 26.56 -0.87
CA LEU A 113 -15.65 26.58 -2.33
C LEU A 113 -17.04 26.81 -2.94
N LEU A 114 -18.06 26.09 -2.47
CA LEU A 114 -19.44 26.24 -2.97
C LEU A 114 -19.98 27.66 -2.72
N SER A 115 -19.76 28.18 -1.52
CA SER A 115 -20.15 29.54 -1.15
C SER A 115 -19.49 30.60 -2.05
N MET A 116 -18.18 30.47 -2.33
CA MET A 116 -17.47 31.39 -3.22
C MET A 116 -17.93 31.30 -4.68
N LEU A 117 -18.39 30.13 -5.12
CA LEU A 117 -18.94 29.93 -6.46
C LEU A 117 -20.42 30.32 -6.57
N GLY A 118 -21.06 30.74 -5.47
CA GLY A 118 -22.50 31.02 -5.43
C GLY A 118 -23.38 29.79 -5.63
N LEU A 119 -22.86 28.60 -5.29
CA LEU A 119 -23.55 27.32 -5.41
C LEU A 119 -24.25 26.96 -4.10
N PRO A 120 -25.37 26.22 -4.16
CA PRO A 120 -26.08 25.79 -2.96
C PRO A 120 -25.22 24.82 -2.12
N LEU A 121 -25.23 25.00 -0.79
CA LEU A 121 -24.64 24.04 0.14
C LEU A 121 -25.62 22.88 0.40
N PRO A 122 -25.21 21.62 0.15
CA PRO A 122 -25.97 20.46 0.60
C PRO A 122 -26.10 20.45 2.11
N ARG A 123 -27.29 20.10 2.63
CA ARG A 123 -27.53 19.95 4.07
C ARG A 123 -26.76 18.79 4.71
N THR A 124 -26.21 17.89 3.89
CA THR A 124 -25.39 16.75 4.31
C THR A 124 -23.95 17.16 4.66
N PHE A 125 -23.52 18.37 4.29
CA PHE A 125 -22.17 18.84 4.63
C PHE A 125 -22.12 19.22 6.11
N GLN A 126 -21.11 18.71 6.81
CA GLN A 126 -20.90 18.95 8.24
C GLN A 126 -20.12 20.24 8.52
N GLY A 127 -19.34 20.72 7.55
CA GLY A 127 -18.56 21.95 7.67
C GLY A 127 -19.36 23.21 7.39
N GLU A 128 -18.76 24.36 7.69
CA GLU A 128 -19.29 25.69 7.44
C GLU A 128 -18.39 26.50 6.48
N SER A 129 -18.94 27.53 5.85
CA SER A 129 -18.16 28.36 4.92
C SER A 129 -17.20 29.28 5.68
N LEU A 130 -15.90 29.21 5.37
CA LEU A 130 -14.86 30.06 5.95
C LEU A 130 -14.84 31.48 5.35
N VAL A 131 -15.66 31.79 4.33
CA VAL A 131 -15.67 33.12 3.68
C VAL A 131 -15.84 34.26 4.68
N GLY A 132 -16.71 34.09 5.68
CA GLY A 132 -16.90 35.07 6.74
C GLY A 132 -15.61 35.30 7.54
N ARG A 133 -14.97 34.21 7.98
CA ARG A 133 -13.70 34.22 8.71
C ARG A 133 -12.55 34.83 7.89
N MET A 134 -12.52 34.61 6.58
CA MET A 134 -11.51 35.23 5.70
C MET A 134 -11.68 36.75 5.62
N LYS A 135 -12.92 37.24 5.60
CA LYS A 135 -13.22 38.68 5.58
C LYS A 135 -12.92 39.35 6.92
N SER A 136 -13.26 38.70 8.02
CA SER A 136 -13.08 39.20 9.40
C SER A 136 -11.91 38.54 10.14
N ALA A 137 -10.84 38.17 9.42
CA ALA A 137 -9.72 37.38 9.94
C ALA A 137 -9.04 37.97 11.20
N GLN A 138 -9.19 39.28 11.43
CA GLN A 138 -8.64 39.99 12.60
C GLN A 138 -9.64 40.14 13.76
N GLU A 139 -10.93 39.88 13.53
CA GLU A 139 -12.02 40.09 14.51
C GLU A 139 -12.59 38.76 15.02
N ASN A 140 -12.58 37.71 14.18
CA ASN A 140 -13.06 36.39 14.58
C ASN A 140 -11.92 35.52 15.12
N THR A 141 -11.76 35.53 16.45
CA THR A 141 -10.71 34.78 17.16
C THR A 141 -11.21 33.44 17.72
N ALA A 142 -12.47 33.06 17.50
CA ALA A 142 -13.03 31.85 18.08
C ALA A 142 -12.65 30.62 17.24
N ASP A 143 -11.94 29.69 17.85
CA ASP A 143 -11.55 28.41 17.25
C ASP A 143 -12.76 27.54 16.93
N LEU A 144 -12.69 26.82 15.80
CA LEU A 144 -13.64 25.78 15.46
C LEU A 144 -13.20 24.44 16.06
N PRO A 145 -14.07 23.73 16.83
CA PRO A 145 -13.74 22.39 17.33
C PRO A 145 -13.44 21.43 16.19
N ALA A 146 -12.24 20.85 16.19
CA ALA A 146 -11.80 19.90 15.17
C ALA A 146 -11.79 18.49 15.74
N PHE A 147 -12.49 17.60 15.04
CA PHE A 147 -12.48 16.16 15.29
C PHE A 147 -11.47 15.49 14.36
N ALA A 148 -10.69 14.56 14.90
CA ALA A 148 -9.87 13.65 14.10
C ALA A 148 -10.00 12.22 14.63
N GLU A 149 -9.79 11.24 13.76
CA GLU A 149 -9.81 9.83 14.13
C GLU A 149 -8.79 9.04 13.32
N THR A 150 -8.27 7.98 13.92
CA THR A 150 -7.51 6.96 13.21
C THR A 150 -8.00 5.58 13.58
N GLU A 151 -8.44 4.83 12.58
CA GLU A 151 -8.78 3.41 12.70
C GLU A 151 -7.61 2.50 12.35
N TYR A 152 -6.50 3.05 11.86
CA TYR A 152 -5.35 2.28 11.41
C TYR A 152 -4.76 1.37 12.50
N PRO A 153 -4.56 1.82 13.77
CA PRO A 153 -4.11 0.95 14.86
C PRO A 153 -4.98 -0.30 15.03
N HIS A 154 -6.29 -0.15 14.88
CA HIS A 154 -7.24 -1.24 15.03
C HIS A 154 -7.25 -2.17 13.82
N ARG A 155 -7.27 -1.63 12.61
CA ARG A 155 -7.33 -2.42 11.38
C ARG A 155 -6.03 -3.18 11.09
N ALA A 156 -4.88 -2.55 11.35
CA ALA A 156 -3.57 -3.14 11.04
C ALA A 156 -3.03 -4.01 12.18
N PHE A 157 -3.32 -3.67 13.44
CA PHE A 157 -2.70 -4.32 14.60
C PHE A 157 -3.70 -4.89 15.63
N GLY A 158 -5.00 -4.59 15.51
CA GLY A 158 -6.00 -4.98 16.50
C GLY A 158 -5.99 -4.14 17.77
N TRP A 159 -5.25 -3.03 17.79
CA TRP A 159 -5.21 -2.09 18.92
C TRP A 159 -6.48 -1.23 19.01
N SER A 160 -6.51 -0.31 19.97
CA SER A 160 -7.62 0.63 20.11
C SER A 160 -7.56 1.73 19.05
N VAL A 161 -8.73 2.06 18.49
CA VAL A 161 -8.95 3.27 17.69
C VAL A 161 -8.72 4.50 18.55
N LEU A 162 -8.08 5.52 17.98
CA LEU A 162 -7.98 6.82 18.62
C LEU A 162 -8.96 7.81 18.00
N ARG A 163 -9.53 8.66 18.85
CA ARG A 163 -10.34 9.81 18.44
C ARG A 163 -9.88 11.02 19.22
N SER A 164 -9.86 12.19 18.59
CA SER A 164 -9.48 13.42 19.26
C SER A 164 -10.49 14.54 19.03
N MET A 165 -10.51 15.46 19.99
CA MET A 165 -11.21 16.73 19.91
C MET A 165 -10.22 17.84 20.26
N ARG A 166 -9.87 18.66 19.26
CA ARG A 166 -9.05 19.85 19.43
C ARG A 166 -9.97 21.07 19.51
N THR A 167 -10.09 21.67 20.70
CA THR A 167 -11.01 22.79 20.94
C THR A 167 -10.48 23.77 21.98
N GLY A 168 -10.57 25.07 21.68
CA GLY A 168 -9.95 26.13 22.47
C GLY A 168 -8.47 25.85 22.71
N LYS A 169 -8.03 25.86 23.97
CA LYS A 169 -6.65 25.52 24.34
C LYS A 169 -6.39 24.03 24.52
N TYR A 170 -7.39 23.16 24.39
CA TYR A 170 -7.27 21.75 24.72
C TYR A 170 -7.13 20.85 23.49
N LEU A 171 -6.27 19.84 23.61
CA LEU A 171 -6.31 18.62 22.83
C LEU A 171 -6.76 17.49 23.76
N PHE A 172 -7.91 16.90 23.48
CA PHE A 172 -8.37 15.68 24.14
C PHE A 172 -8.22 14.50 23.17
N VAL A 173 -7.66 13.39 23.65
CA VAL A 173 -7.57 12.13 22.91
C VAL A 173 -8.27 11.04 23.70
N ARG A 174 -9.31 10.47 23.10
CA ARG A 174 -9.97 9.26 23.57
C ARG A 174 -9.13 8.07 23.12
N ALA A 175 -8.49 7.46 24.11
CA ALA A 175 -7.68 6.24 24.03
C ALA A 175 -7.98 5.38 25.28
N PRO A 176 -7.53 4.12 25.35
CA PRO A 176 -7.63 3.31 26.56
C PRO A 176 -7.07 4.04 27.80
N LYS A 177 -5.92 4.71 27.66
CA LYS A 177 -5.42 5.72 28.61
C LYS A 177 -5.77 7.11 28.09
N ARG A 178 -6.87 7.67 28.57
CA ARG A 178 -7.36 9.01 28.17
C ARG A 178 -6.26 10.07 28.29
N GLU A 179 -6.22 10.98 27.33
CA GLU A 179 -5.25 12.07 27.34
C GLU A 179 -5.92 13.44 27.23
N LEU A 180 -5.35 14.40 27.93
CA LEU A 180 -5.76 15.80 27.88
C LEU A 180 -4.52 16.68 27.95
N TYR A 181 -4.38 17.60 27.01
CA TYR A 181 -3.26 18.53 26.94
C TYR A 181 -3.74 19.97 26.81
N ASP A 182 -3.07 20.90 27.50
CA ASP A 182 -3.25 22.34 27.31
C ASP A 182 -2.24 22.85 26.29
N GLN A 183 -2.62 22.87 25.02
CA GLN A 183 -1.79 23.23 23.87
C GLN A 183 -1.26 24.66 23.89
N GLY A 184 -1.85 25.54 24.72
CA GLY A 184 -1.31 26.88 24.94
C GLY A 184 -0.07 26.89 25.84
N ARG A 185 0.12 25.85 26.67
CA ARG A 185 1.24 25.72 27.62
C ARG A 185 2.16 24.55 27.29
N ASP A 186 1.63 23.54 26.63
CA ASP A 186 2.27 22.28 26.27
C ASP A 186 2.03 21.99 24.78
N PRO A 187 2.65 22.77 23.88
CA PRO A 187 2.42 22.66 22.44
C PRO A 187 2.93 21.35 21.82
N ARG A 188 3.71 20.56 22.58
CA ARG A 188 4.20 19.23 22.20
C ARG A 188 3.42 18.10 22.87
N ALA A 189 2.34 18.41 23.60
CA ALA A 189 1.52 17.40 24.27
C ALA A 189 2.33 16.39 25.13
N GLU A 190 3.35 16.86 25.86
CA GLU A 190 4.23 16.00 26.67
C GLU A 190 3.64 15.70 28.06
N HIS A 191 2.70 16.53 28.54
CA HIS A 191 2.22 16.52 29.92
C HIS A 191 0.72 16.21 29.99
N ASN A 192 0.38 14.91 30.10
CA ASN A 192 -1.01 14.48 30.17
C ASN A 192 -1.71 14.94 31.47
N LEU A 193 -2.74 15.76 31.33
CA LEU A 193 -3.56 16.33 32.41
C LEU A 193 -4.81 15.51 32.74
N ALA A 194 -5.10 14.42 32.02
CA ALA A 194 -6.39 13.73 32.10
C ALA A 194 -6.78 13.31 33.52
N THR A 195 -5.81 12.78 34.27
CA THR A 195 -5.98 12.35 35.67
C THR A 195 -6.07 13.54 36.64
N ALA A 196 -5.35 14.62 36.36
CA ALA A 196 -5.31 15.82 37.22
C ALA A 196 -6.51 16.75 37.00
N SER A 197 -7.19 16.64 35.85
CA SER A 197 -8.31 17.51 35.45
C SER A 197 -9.55 16.71 35.02
N PRO A 198 -10.09 15.80 35.85
CA PRO A 198 -11.12 14.85 35.44
C PRO A 198 -12.40 15.52 34.91
N ALA A 199 -12.84 16.63 35.51
CA ALA A 199 -14.03 17.33 35.05
C ALA A 199 -13.88 17.88 33.61
N VAL A 200 -12.70 18.37 33.24
CA VAL A 200 -12.42 18.84 31.88
C VAL A 200 -12.35 17.66 30.91
N THR A 201 -11.66 16.60 31.30
CA THR A 201 -11.55 15.35 30.53
C THR A 201 -12.93 14.76 30.23
N ASP A 202 -13.78 14.63 31.24
CA ASP A 202 -15.13 14.06 31.09
C ASP A 202 -16.02 14.96 30.22
N THR A 203 -15.92 16.27 30.36
CA THR A 203 -16.66 17.22 29.52
C THR A 203 -16.28 17.09 28.04
N LEU A 204 -14.98 17.04 27.73
CA LEU A 204 -14.49 16.91 26.35
C LEU A 204 -14.80 15.54 25.76
N GLN A 205 -14.79 14.49 26.57
CA GLN A 205 -15.25 13.17 26.15
C GLN A 205 -16.72 13.18 25.77
N SER A 206 -17.60 13.74 26.61
CA SER A 206 -19.03 13.87 26.29
C SER A 206 -19.26 14.68 25.01
N GLN A 207 -18.51 15.77 24.81
CA GLN A 207 -18.61 16.56 23.57
C GLN A 207 -18.19 15.76 22.32
N LEU A 208 -17.12 14.96 22.43
CA LEU A 208 -16.66 14.09 21.36
C LEU A 208 -17.70 13.00 21.04
N ASP A 209 -18.27 12.38 22.06
CA ASP A 209 -19.27 11.32 21.92
C ASP A 209 -20.56 11.88 21.29
N ASP A 210 -21.06 13.01 21.78
CA ASP A 210 -22.20 13.72 21.19
C ASP A 210 -21.96 14.12 19.73
N PHE A 211 -20.73 14.51 19.37
CA PHE A 211 -20.37 14.82 18.00
C PHE A 211 -20.47 13.55 17.13
N ARG A 212 -19.84 12.45 17.57
CA ARG A 212 -19.86 11.17 16.86
C ARG A 212 -21.26 10.61 16.67
N ASP A 213 -22.12 10.70 17.68
CA ASP A 213 -23.50 10.19 17.57
C ASP A 213 -24.32 10.98 16.53
N LYS A 214 -24.09 12.29 16.44
CA LYS A 214 -24.72 13.16 15.43
C LYS A 214 -24.22 12.90 14.02
N THR A 215 -22.96 12.49 13.85
CA THR A 215 -22.33 12.35 12.53
C THR A 215 -22.31 10.92 11.99
N ALA A 216 -22.32 9.91 12.85
CA ALA A 216 -22.22 8.49 12.45
C ALA A 216 -23.44 8.01 11.64
N SER A 217 -24.63 8.56 11.91
CA SER A 217 -25.89 8.16 11.26
C SER A 217 -25.98 8.50 9.77
N PHE A 218 -25.09 9.36 9.24
CA PHE A 218 -25.04 9.67 7.81
C PHE A 218 -24.28 8.63 6.96
N HIS A 219 -23.44 7.79 7.57
CA HIS A 219 -22.59 6.82 6.86
C HIS A 219 -23.28 5.49 6.52
N ASP A 220 -24.33 5.10 7.23
CA ASP A 220 -25.06 3.85 6.97
C ASP A 220 -25.98 3.92 5.72
N ALA A 221 -26.19 5.11 5.14
CA ALA A 221 -27.11 5.33 4.03
C ALA A 221 -26.45 5.43 2.64
N SER A 222 -25.11 5.48 2.55
CA SER A 222 -24.42 5.42 1.25
C SER A 222 -24.11 3.97 0.91
N ASP A 223 -24.67 3.49 -0.20
CA ASP A 223 -24.41 2.17 -0.78
C ASP A 223 -22.93 1.79 -0.62
N LYS A 224 -22.68 0.70 0.11
CA LYS A 224 -21.37 0.03 0.15
C LYS A 224 -21.11 -0.52 -1.26
N GLN A 225 -20.65 0.34 -2.15
CA GLN A 225 -20.17 -0.07 -3.45
C GLN A 225 -18.96 -0.96 -3.18
N ALA A 226 -19.08 -2.25 -3.49
CA ALA A 226 -18.01 -3.21 -3.28
C ALA A 226 -16.78 -2.75 -4.06
N LEU A 227 -15.70 -2.44 -3.35
CA LEU A 227 -14.41 -2.11 -3.94
C LEU A 227 -13.96 -3.29 -4.81
N ASN A 228 -13.52 -3.00 -6.03
CA ASN A 228 -12.99 -4.07 -6.89
C ASN A 228 -11.61 -4.54 -6.36
N SER A 229 -11.16 -5.71 -6.81
CA SER A 229 -9.91 -6.32 -6.31
C SER A 229 -8.69 -5.41 -6.46
N GLN A 230 -8.60 -4.64 -7.54
CA GLN A 230 -7.49 -3.70 -7.76
C GLN A 230 -7.56 -2.52 -6.77
N GLN A 231 -8.76 -2.01 -6.48
CA GLN A 231 -8.95 -0.96 -5.48
C GLN A 231 -8.63 -1.48 -4.07
N THR A 232 -9.04 -2.71 -3.74
CA THR A 232 -8.70 -3.34 -2.47
C THR A 232 -7.19 -3.58 -2.33
N GLU A 233 -6.50 -3.97 -3.41
CA GLU A 233 -5.05 -4.13 -3.42
C GLU A 233 -4.31 -2.80 -3.35
N ASN A 234 -4.78 -1.77 -4.05
CA ASN A 234 -4.22 -0.41 -3.94
C ASN A 234 -4.43 0.14 -2.52
N LEU A 235 -5.60 -0.11 -1.92
CA LEU A 235 -5.86 0.23 -0.52
C LEU A 235 -5.04 -0.65 0.44
N ALA A 236 -4.74 -1.90 0.11
CA ALA A 236 -3.85 -2.76 0.90
C ALA A 236 -2.40 -2.25 0.86
N ALA A 237 -1.94 -1.83 -0.31
CA ALA A 237 -0.63 -1.19 -0.49
C ALA A 237 -0.51 0.12 0.28
N LEU A 238 -1.63 0.85 0.46
CA LEU A 238 -1.73 2.05 1.28
C LEU A 238 -2.10 1.76 2.76
N GLY A 239 -2.15 0.49 3.18
CA GLY A 239 -2.48 0.11 4.56
C GLY A 239 -3.96 0.26 4.97
N TYR A 240 -4.83 0.73 4.08
CA TYR A 240 -6.28 0.89 4.31
C TYR A 240 -7.08 -0.40 4.19
N ALA A 241 -6.57 -1.42 3.49
CA ALA A 241 -7.22 -2.72 3.38
C ALA A 241 -6.69 -3.68 4.46
N GLY A 242 -7.25 -3.57 5.66
CA GLY A 242 -7.21 -4.59 6.67
C GLY A 242 -8.64 -4.96 7.05
N SER A 243 -9.02 -6.23 6.87
CA SER A 243 -10.05 -6.82 7.72
C SER A 243 -9.55 -6.73 9.16
N THR A 244 -10.44 -6.34 10.09
CA THR A 244 -10.09 -6.34 11.51
C THR A 244 -9.47 -7.70 11.88
N PRO A 245 -8.27 -7.74 12.50
CA PRO A 245 -7.59 -9.00 12.76
C PRO A 245 -8.47 -9.95 13.58
N SER A 246 -8.47 -11.24 13.22
CA SER A 246 -9.19 -12.26 13.98
C SER A 246 -8.65 -12.32 15.40
N GLY A 247 -9.41 -11.82 16.38
CA GLY A 247 -8.99 -11.70 17.78
C GLY A 247 -8.97 -10.27 18.34
N ALA A 248 -9.13 -9.25 17.49
CA ALA A 248 -9.32 -7.88 17.96
C ALA A 248 -10.63 -7.73 18.75
N SER A 249 -10.66 -6.77 19.68
CA SER A 249 -11.87 -6.45 20.44
C SER A 249 -13.03 -6.07 19.49
N PRO A 250 -14.25 -6.63 19.67
CA PRO A 250 -15.43 -6.21 18.91
C PRO A 250 -15.78 -4.73 19.10
N ASP A 251 -15.38 -4.17 20.24
CA ASP A 251 -15.42 -2.74 20.49
C ASP A 251 -14.08 -2.14 20.08
N PRO A 252 -14.02 -1.35 18.98
CA PRO A 252 -12.77 -0.81 18.45
C PRO A 252 -12.05 0.12 19.42
N LEU A 253 -12.71 0.60 20.48
CA LEU A 253 -12.12 1.48 21.48
C LEU A 253 -11.52 0.73 22.68
N LYS A 254 -11.66 -0.60 22.74
CA LYS A 254 -11.20 -1.45 23.85
C LYS A 254 -10.02 -2.36 23.52
N GLY A 255 -9.28 -2.06 22.46
CA GLY A 255 -8.00 -2.72 22.18
C GLY A 255 -6.87 -2.21 23.09
N ASP A 256 -5.66 -2.72 22.86
CA ASP A 256 -4.43 -2.21 23.48
C ASP A 256 -4.24 -0.72 23.18
N ASP A 257 -3.62 0.02 24.11
CA ASP A 257 -3.30 1.42 23.87
C ASP A 257 -2.15 1.52 22.85
N PRO A 258 -2.34 2.19 21.68
CA PRO A 258 -1.29 2.30 20.68
C PRO A 258 0.01 2.92 21.21
N LYS A 259 -0.05 3.74 22.27
CA LYS A 259 1.15 4.37 22.86
C LYS A 259 2.10 3.38 23.51
N ASP A 260 1.55 2.27 24.02
CA ASP A 260 2.35 1.21 24.63
C ASP A 260 2.93 0.25 23.57
N LYS A 261 2.49 0.37 22.30
CA LYS A 261 2.76 -0.59 21.23
C LYS A 261 3.45 0.00 20.02
N ILE A 262 3.70 1.31 20.00
CA ILE A 262 4.19 2.04 18.82
C ILE A 262 5.45 1.43 18.20
N GLN A 263 6.32 0.82 19.00
CA GLN A 263 7.54 0.19 18.48
C GLN A 263 7.28 -1.01 17.58
N VAL A 264 6.17 -1.72 17.76
CA VAL A 264 5.72 -2.77 16.84
C VAL A 264 5.42 -2.18 15.46
N SER A 265 4.79 -1.01 15.40
CA SER A 265 4.49 -0.33 14.14
C SER A 265 5.77 0.16 13.46
N ASN A 266 6.70 0.74 14.23
CA ASN A 266 7.98 1.22 13.71
C ASN A 266 8.82 0.05 13.14
N LEU A 267 8.93 -1.06 13.88
CA LEU A 267 9.64 -2.27 13.43
C LEU A 267 8.96 -2.92 12.22
N LEU A 268 7.62 -2.95 12.18
CA LEU A 268 6.90 -3.45 11.01
C LEU A 268 7.30 -2.66 9.77
N HIS A 269 7.30 -1.33 9.87
CA HIS A 269 7.66 -0.48 8.75
C HIS A 269 9.13 -0.67 8.33
N GLU A 270 10.05 -0.74 9.28
CA GLU A 270 11.47 -1.04 9.01
C GLU A 270 11.62 -2.38 8.26
N GLY A 271 10.92 -3.42 8.72
CA GLY A 271 10.90 -4.73 8.06
C GLY A 271 10.32 -4.67 6.66
N MET A 272 9.28 -3.87 6.42
CA MET A 272 8.68 -3.68 5.10
C MET A 272 9.62 -2.98 4.12
N ILE A 273 10.25 -1.87 4.52
CA ILE A 273 11.28 -1.19 3.71
C ILE A 273 12.39 -2.18 3.35
N ALA A 274 12.87 -2.96 4.33
CA ALA A 274 13.93 -3.93 4.08
C ALA A 274 13.51 -5.02 3.06
N VAL A 275 12.23 -5.42 3.01
CA VAL A 275 11.73 -6.32 1.95
C VAL A 275 11.69 -5.63 0.60
N GLU A 276 11.20 -4.39 0.54
CA GLU A 276 11.11 -3.60 -0.69
C GLU A 276 12.50 -3.34 -1.31
N ASP A 277 13.49 -3.05 -0.47
CA ASP A 277 14.90 -2.88 -0.87
C ASP A 277 15.60 -4.20 -1.25
N GLY A 278 14.93 -5.35 -1.11
CA GLY A 278 15.53 -6.67 -1.32
C GLY A 278 16.53 -7.09 -0.23
N ARG A 279 16.61 -6.37 0.89
CA ARG A 279 17.42 -6.69 2.07
C ARG A 279 16.76 -7.76 2.94
N TYR A 280 16.42 -8.90 2.34
CA TYR A 280 15.65 -9.97 3.00
C TYR A 280 16.33 -10.55 4.25
N GLY A 281 17.67 -10.58 4.28
CA GLY A 281 18.44 -11.05 5.43
C GLY A 281 18.24 -10.19 6.68
N GLU A 282 18.03 -8.89 6.51
CA GLU A 282 17.70 -7.94 7.60
C GLU A 282 16.21 -7.97 7.93
N ALA A 283 15.34 -8.04 6.90
CA ALA A 283 13.90 -8.03 7.07
C ALA A 283 13.36 -9.22 7.90
N ILE A 284 13.88 -10.43 7.68
CA ILE A 284 13.38 -11.65 8.33
C ILE A 284 13.41 -11.56 9.87
N PRO A 285 14.55 -11.28 10.53
CA PRO A 285 14.59 -11.20 12.00
C PRO A 285 13.72 -10.06 12.55
N ILE A 286 13.61 -8.93 11.85
CA ILE A 286 12.74 -7.81 12.25
C ILE A 286 11.28 -8.24 12.24
N LEU A 287 10.82 -8.84 11.14
CA LEU A 287 9.43 -9.29 10.99
C LEU A 287 9.09 -10.45 11.93
N GLN A 288 10.05 -11.33 12.22
CA GLN A 288 9.90 -12.34 13.26
C GLN A 288 9.73 -11.72 14.65
N HIS A 289 10.46 -10.65 14.96
CA HIS A 289 10.30 -9.93 16.22
C HIS A 289 8.91 -9.30 16.33
N VAL A 290 8.46 -8.60 15.28
CA VAL A 290 7.10 -8.03 15.18
C VAL A 290 6.04 -9.08 15.44
N LEU A 291 6.14 -10.25 14.81
CA LEU A 291 5.19 -11.35 14.99
C LEU A 291 5.31 -12.06 16.33
N GLY A 292 6.46 -11.97 16.99
CA GLY A 292 6.64 -12.42 18.37
C GLY A 292 5.86 -11.56 19.37
N GLU A 293 5.78 -10.25 19.13
CA GLU A 293 4.99 -9.33 19.95
C GLU A 293 3.50 -9.28 19.57
N SER A 294 3.20 -9.42 18.28
CA SER A 294 1.85 -9.31 17.72
C SER A 294 1.67 -10.28 16.55
N PRO A 295 1.27 -11.54 16.82
CA PRO A 295 1.15 -12.58 15.80
C PRO A 295 0.07 -12.32 14.74
N LEU A 296 -0.88 -11.41 15.05
CA LEU A 296 -2.08 -11.11 14.27
C LEU A 296 -1.90 -9.92 13.33
N ILE A 297 -0.67 -9.57 12.96
CA ILE A 297 -0.40 -8.51 11.97
C ILE A 297 -0.28 -9.16 10.59
N SER A 298 -1.32 -9.02 9.76
CA SER A 298 -1.42 -9.66 8.45
C SER A 298 -0.31 -9.21 7.50
N ALA A 299 0.03 -7.91 7.53
CA ALA A 299 1.14 -7.36 6.76
C ALA A 299 2.48 -8.03 7.13
N ALA A 300 2.76 -8.20 8.42
CA ALA A 300 3.98 -8.86 8.88
C ALA A 300 4.05 -10.34 8.45
N GLN A 301 2.92 -11.06 8.53
CA GLN A 301 2.82 -12.45 8.07
C GLN A 301 3.13 -12.57 6.56
N LEU A 302 2.52 -11.70 5.75
CA LEU A 302 2.77 -11.68 4.30
C LEU A 302 4.23 -11.36 3.99
N GLN A 303 4.77 -10.30 4.58
CA GLN A 303 6.12 -9.82 4.28
C GLN A 303 7.19 -10.80 4.76
N LEU A 304 6.99 -11.45 5.92
CA LEU A 304 7.88 -12.51 6.38
C LEU A 304 7.87 -13.69 5.40
N GLY A 305 6.67 -14.10 4.96
CA GLY A 305 6.49 -15.14 3.96
C GLY A 305 7.19 -14.82 2.63
N VAL A 306 7.02 -13.60 2.12
CA VAL A 306 7.68 -13.11 0.91
C VAL A 306 9.19 -13.13 1.08
N ALA A 307 9.72 -12.55 2.17
CA ALA A 307 11.16 -12.48 2.42
C ALA A 307 11.79 -13.88 2.48
N LEU A 308 11.17 -14.82 3.20
CA LEU A 308 11.61 -16.22 3.28
C LEU A 308 11.56 -16.93 1.92
N ALA A 309 10.52 -16.70 1.12
CA ALA A 309 10.39 -17.27 -0.22
C ALA A 309 11.48 -16.74 -1.16
N ARG A 310 11.82 -15.44 -1.08
CA ARG A 310 12.87 -14.82 -1.91
C ARG A 310 14.26 -15.37 -1.61
N VAL A 311 14.54 -15.76 -0.36
CA VAL A 311 15.79 -16.48 0.01
C VAL A 311 15.66 -18.02 -0.10
N ARG A 312 14.64 -18.51 -0.81
CA ARG A 312 14.35 -19.94 -1.07
C ARG A 312 14.14 -20.81 0.18
N ARG A 313 13.81 -20.20 1.32
CA ARG A 313 13.44 -20.88 2.57
C ARG A 313 11.94 -21.22 2.56
N PHE A 314 11.47 -21.88 1.50
CA PHE A 314 10.04 -22.13 1.26
C PHE A 314 9.32 -22.89 2.39
N PRO A 315 9.92 -23.93 3.03
CA PRO A 315 9.26 -24.60 4.15
C PRO A 315 8.94 -23.66 5.32
N GLU A 316 9.79 -22.65 5.56
CA GLU A 316 9.58 -21.66 6.63
C GLU A 316 8.62 -20.54 6.20
N ALA A 317 8.54 -20.24 4.90
CA ALA A 317 7.60 -19.27 4.35
C ALA A 317 6.14 -19.72 4.45
N ILE A 318 5.88 -21.02 4.23
CA ILE A 318 4.51 -21.57 4.14
C ILE A 318 3.63 -21.24 5.35
N PRO A 319 4.06 -21.42 6.62
CA PRO A 319 3.24 -21.06 7.77
C PRO A 319 2.81 -19.58 7.79
N ALA A 320 3.76 -18.67 7.51
CA ALA A 320 3.48 -17.24 7.50
C ALA A 320 2.51 -16.86 6.36
N LEU A 321 2.72 -17.43 5.17
CA LEU A 321 1.85 -17.22 4.01
C LEU A 321 0.45 -17.81 4.22
N ARG A 322 0.32 -18.97 4.88
CA ARG A 322 -0.98 -19.54 5.26
C ARG A 322 -1.72 -18.63 6.24
N ASN A 323 -1.05 -18.06 7.24
CA ASN A 323 -1.66 -17.09 8.14
C ASN A 323 -2.11 -15.84 7.38
N ALA A 324 -1.27 -15.30 6.48
CA ALA A 324 -1.64 -14.16 5.65
C ALA A 324 -2.90 -14.42 4.80
N VAL A 325 -3.01 -15.60 4.17
CA VAL A 325 -4.20 -16.01 3.41
C VAL A 325 -5.42 -16.21 4.32
N GLN A 326 -5.25 -16.75 5.53
CA GLN A 326 -6.37 -16.89 6.47
C GLN A 326 -6.91 -15.53 6.92
N MET A 327 -6.03 -14.56 7.14
CA MET A 327 -6.39 -13.21 7.60
C MET A 327 -6.99 -12.35 6.49
N ILE A 328 -6.47 -12.47 5.26
CA ILE A 328 -6.94 -11.75 4.09
C ILE A 328 -7.17 -12.74 2.93
N PRO A 329 -8.28 -13.50 2.94
CA PRO A 329 -8.55 -14.52 1.92
C PRO A 329 -8.60 -14.01 0.48
N ASP A 330 -8.95 -12.74 0.31
CA ASP A 330 -9.03 -12.09 -1.00
C ASP A 330 -7.70 -11.51 -1.51
N SER A 331 -6.62 -11.57 -0.73
CA SER A 331 -5.30 -11.07 -1.14
C SER A 331 -4.69 -11.95 -2.24
N THR A 332 -4.72 -11.48 -3.48
CA THR A 332 -4.12 -12.22 -4.60
C THR A 332 -2.61 -12.41 -4.44
N GLN A 333 -1.93 -11.46 -3.80
CA GLN A 333 -0.50 -11.56 -3.52
C GLN A 333 -0.20 -12.67 -2.51
N ALA A 334 -0.91 -12.72 -1.37
CA ALA A 334 -0.72 -13.77 -0.37
C ALA A 334 -1.02 -15.15 -0.95
N GLN A 335 -2.09 -15.25 -1.74
CA GLN A 335 -2.48 -16.48 -2.44
C GLN A 335 -1.40 -16.92 -3.44
N TYR A 336 -0.86 -16.00 -4.24
CA TYR A 336 0.18 -16.28 -5.22
C TYR A 336 1.48 -16.75 -4.57
N GLU A 337 1.95 -16.04 -3.54
CA GLU A 337 3.20 -16.38 -2.84
C GLU A 337 3.07 -17.72 -2.08
N LEU A 338 1.91 -18.00 -1.46
CA LEU A 338 1.63 -19.31 -0.87
C LEU A 338 1.65 -20.42 -1.93
N ALA A 339 0.98 -20.20 -3.06
CA ALA A 339 0.92 -21.17 -4.15
C ALA A 339 2.32 -21.48 -4.69
N LEU A 340 3.16 -20.45 -4.85
CA LEU A 340 4.55 -20.58 -5.29
C LEU A 340 5.39 -21.39 -4.29
N ALA A 341 5.30 -21.07 -2.99
CA ALA A 341 6.04 -21.80 -1.96
C ALA A 341 5.62 -23.29 -1.88
N LEU A 342 4.32 -23.58 -2.04
CA LEU A 342 3.81 -24.95 -2.13
C LEU A 342 4.29 -25.67 -3.40
N TYR A 343 4.37 -24.96 -4.54
CA TYR A 343 4.88 -25.52 -5.79
C TYR A 343 6.34 -25.95 -5.65
N GLU A 344 7.18 -25.05 -5.11
CA GLU A 344 8.62 -25.28 -4.93
C GLU A 344 8.93 -26.39 -3.92
N THR A 345 8.03 -26.63 -2.97
CA THR A 345 8.16 -27.74 -1.99
C THR A 345 7.56 -29.06 -2.48
N GLY A 346 7.02 -29.11 -3.70
CA GLY A 346 6.45 -30.34 -4.28
C GLY A 346 4.99 -30.59 -3.92
N ALA A 347 4.35 -29.72 -3.14
CA ALA A 347 2.94 -29.80 -2.75
C ALA A 347 2.01 -29.31 -3.88
N TRP A 348 2.16 -29.85 -5.09
CA TRP A 348 1.51 -29.34 -6.30
C TRP A 348 -0.02 -29.42 -6.25
N GLN A 349 -0.57 -30.51 -5.70
CA GLN A 349 -2.03 -30.66 -5.53
C GLN A 349 -2.61 -29.59 -4.59
N GLU A 350 -1.87 -29.20 -3.54
CA GLU A 350 -2.30 -28.14 -2.62
C GLU A 350 -2.13 -26.75 -3.24
N SER A 351 -1.10 -26.55 -4.06
CA SER A 351 -0.82 -25.28 -4.75
C SER A 351 -1.90 -24.89 -5.76
N ALA A 352 -2.48 -25.86 -6.47
CA ALA A 352 -3.45 -25.64 -7.57
C ALA A 352 -4.62 -24.69 -7.22
N PRO A 353 -5.43 -24.91 -6.16
CA PRO A 353 -6.57 -24.05 -5.85
C PRO A 353 -6.18 -22.58 -5.60
N TYR A 354 -4.98 -22.32 -5.08
CA TYR A 354 -4.50 -20.98 -4.83
C TYR A 354 -4.12 -20.26 -6.15
N PHE A 355 -3.44 -20.93 -7.07
CA PHE A 355 -3.19 -20.36 -8.40
C PHE A 355 -4.48 -20.20 -9.21
N GLU A 356 -5.45 -21.11 -9.10
CA GLU A 356 -6.78 -20.99 -9.72
C GLU A 356 -7.50 -19.73 -9.23
N PHE A 357 -7.43 -19.44 -7.93
CA PHE A 357 -7.98 -18.21 -7.36
C PHE A 357 -7.33 -16.96 -7.96
N VAL A 358 -5.99 -16.92 -8.03
CA VAL A 358 -5.25 -15.78 -8.59
C VAL A 358 -5.58 -15.58 -10.07
N ALA A 359 -5.55 -16.64 -10.88
CA ALA A 359 -5.85 -16.58 -12.30
C ALA A 359 -7.29 -16.10 -12.56
N LYS A 360 -8.25 -16.49 -11.71
CA LYS A 360 -9.64 -16.02 -11.81
C LYS A 360 -9.79 -14.54 -11.47
N LYS A 361 -9.10 -14.04 -10.45
CA LYS A 361 -9.17 -12.64 -10.02
C LYS A 361 -8.37 -11.71 -10.94
N ARG A 362 -7.28 -12.22 -11.53
CA ARG A 362 -6.39 -11.48 -12.45
C ARG A 362 -6.25 -12.22 -13.79
N PRO A 363 -7.30 -12.22 -14.64
CA PRO A 363 -7.28 -12.95 -15.91
C PRO A 363 -6.30 -12.38 -16.96
N LYS A 364 -5.73 -11.19 -16.70
CA LYS A 364 -4.72 -10.54 -17.54
C LYS A 364 -3.34 -10.54 -16.87
N PHE A 365 -3.01 -11.60 -16.13
CA PHE A 365 -1.71 -11.76 -15.50
C PHE A 365 -1.03 -13.04 -16.05
N PRO A 366 -0.24 -12.91 -17.14
CA PRO A 366 0.36 -14.06 -17.82
C PRO A 366 1.22 -14.95 -16.92
N ASP A 367 2.00 -14.38 -15.99
CA ASP A 367 2.81 -15.17 -15.06
C ASP A 367 1.96 -16.06 -14.15
N ALA A 368 0.80 -15.59 -13.68
CA ALA A 368 -0.11 -16.41 -12.88
C ALA A 368 -0.77 -17.53 -13.71
N GLN A 369 -1.11 -17.26 -14.97
CA GLN A 369 -1.63 -18.27 -15.89
C GLN A 369 -0.57 -19.32 -16.22
N TYR A 370 0.68 -18.91 -16.47
CA TYR A 370 1.81 -19.80 -16.64
C TYR A 370 2.05 -20.66 -15.38
N SER A 371 2.02 -20.04 -14.19
CA SER A 371 2.26 -20.75 -12.93
C SER A 371 1.18 -21.80 -12.67
N LEU A 372 -0.09 -21.48 -12.94
CA LEU A 372 -1.18 -22.44 -12.90
C LEU A 372 -0.98 -23.59 -13.90
N ALA A 373 -0.57 -23.28 -15.14
CA ALA A 373 -0.28 -24.30 -16.14
C ALA A 373 0.88 -25.22 -15.73
N ALA A 374 1.92 -24.66 -15.11
CA ALA A 374 3.05 -25.42 -14.57
C ALA A 374 2.60 -26.38 -13.46
N VAL A 375 1.68 -25.96 -12.60
CA VAL A 375 1.08 -26.82 -11.57
C VAL A 375 0.23 -27.92 -12.20
N TYR A 376 -0.64 -27.57 -13.16
CA TYR A 376 -1.47 -28.52 -13.89
C TYR A 376 -0.64 -29.60 -14.60
N ALA A 377 0.47 -29.22 -15.23
CA ALA A 377 1.40 -30.17 -15.83
C ALA A 377 1.98 -31.15 -14.80
N ARG A 378 2.32 -30.69 -13.59
CA ARG A 378 2.81 -31.55 -12.50
C ARG A 378 1.76 -32.51 -11.99
N ILE A 379 0.50 -32.07 -11.85
CA ILE A 379 -0.61 -32.89 -11.36
C ILE A 379 -1.35 -33.66 -12.46
N GLN A 380 -0.75 -33.79 -13.65
CA GLN A 380 -1.26 -34.56 -14.80
C GLN A 380 -2.57 -34.02 -15.42
N ARG A 381 -2.92 -32.75 -15.17
CA ARG A 381 -3.99 -32.01 -15.88
C ARG A 381 -3.44 -31.37 -17.15
N VAL A 382 -2.83 -32.20 -17.99
CA VAL A 382 -2.05 -31.75 -19.17
C VAL A 382 -2.90 -31.00 -20.20
N PRO A 383 -4.13 -31.42 -20.54
CA PRO A 383 -4.97 -30.68 -21.48
C PRO A 383 -5.22 -29.23 -21.01
N GLU A 384 -5.58 -29.03 -19.74
CA GLU A 384 -5.81 -27.70 -19.19
C GLU A 384 -4.53 -26.86 -19.12
N ALA A 385 -3.37 -27.49 -18.85
CA ALA A 385 -2.09 -26.81 -18.90
C ALA A 385 -1.78 -26.27 -20.31
N ILE A 386 -2.06 -27.05 -21.36
CA ILE A 386 -1.86 -26.63 -22.75
C ILE A 386 -2.76 -25.44 -23.10
N GLU A 387 -4.04 -25.48 -22.73
CA GLU A 387 -4.98 -24.37 -22.98
C GLU A 387 -4.51 -23.07 -22.33
N LEU A 388 -4.08 -23.13 -21.06
CA LEU A 388 -3.53 -21.98 -20.35
C LEU A 388 -2.26 -21.44 -21.00
N LEU A 389 -1.33 -22.32 -21.39
CA LEU A 389 -0.08 -21.92 -22.05
C LEU A 389 -0.34 -21.27 -23.41
N GLN A 390 -1.29 -21.79 -24.19
CA GLN A 390 -1.72 -21.17 -25.44
C GLN A 390 -2.34 -19.79 -25.20
N GLY A 391 -3.15 -19.64 -24.15
CA GLY A 391 -3.70 -18.34 -23.74
C GLY A 391 -2.63 -17.32 -23.31
N VAL A 392 -1.58 -17.78 -22.63
CA VAL A 392 -0.40 -16.95 -22.32
C VAL A 392 0.29 -16.51 -23.61
N LEU A 393 0.56 -17.44 -24.52
CA LEU A 393 1.27 -17.15 -25.78
C LEU A 393 0.45 -16.32 -26.78
N GLN A 394 -0.88 -16.28 -26.66
CA GLN A 394 -1.72 -15.33 -27.40
C GLN A 394 -1.53 -13.89 -26.94
N GLN A 395 -1.25 -13.69 -25.65
CA GLN A 395 -1.00 -12.36 -25.07
C GLN A 395 0.48 -11.97 -25.25
N GLU A 396 1.38 -12.91 -25.00
CA GLU A 396 2.83 -12.71 -25.02
C GLU A 396 3.50 -13.83 -25.84
N PRO A 397 3.58 -13.70 -27.17
CA PRO A 397 4.15 -14.73 -28.05
C PRO A 397 5.60 -15.12 -27.72
N GLU A 398 6.37 -14.20 -27.14
CA GLU A 398 7.78 -14.40 -26.80
C GLU A 398 8.00 -14.87 -25.35
N HIS A 399 6.94 -15.13 -24.58
CA HIS A 399 7.02 -15.51 -23.17
C HIS A 399 7.83 -16.81 -23.01
N PHE A 400 9.08 -16.66 -22.54
CA PHE A 400 10.10 -17.70 -22.55
C PHE A 400 9.63 -19.00 -21.87
N ARG A 401 9.16 -18.90 -20.62
CA ARG A 401 8.82 -20.07 -19.81
C ARG A 401 7.61 -20.84 -20.36
N ALA A 402 6.69 -20.13 -21.04
CA ALA A 402 5.49 -20.73 -21.60
C ALA A 402 5.82 -21.50 -22.88
N ASN A 403 6.63 -20.91 -23.75
CA ASN A 403 7.19 -21.58 -24.92
C ASN A 403 7.99 -22.83 -24.54
N LEU A 404 8.85 -22.72 -23.52
CA LEU A 404 9.66 -23.83 -23.02
C LEU A 404 8.80 -24.97 -22.49
N LEU A 405 7.82 -24.68 -21.62
CA LEU A 405 6.97 -25.69 -21.01
C LEU A 405 6.02 -26.34 -22.03
N LEU A 406 5.39 -25.55 -22.91
CA LEU A 406 4.49 -26.09 -23.94
C LEU A 406 5.25 -26.99 -24.91
N GLY A 407 6.43 -26.55 -25.35
CA GLY A 407 7.34 -27.35 -26.14
C GLY A 407 7.74 -28.66 -25.45
N ARG A 408 8.10 -28.59 -24.16
CA ARG A 408 8.42 -29.78 -23.36
C ARG A 408 7.24 -30.75 -23.27
N ILE A 409 6.02 -30.25 -23.06
CA ILE A 409 4.80 -31.07 -22.99
C ILE A 409 4.57 -31.79 -24.31
N TYR A 410 4.66 -31.12 -25.47
CA TYR A 410 4.46 -31.75 -26.76
C TYR A 410 5.53 -32.81 -27.08
N THR A 411 6.80 -32.55 -26.74
CA THR A 411 7.87 -33.55 -26.87
C THR A 411 7.58 -34.80 -26.05
N LEU A 412 7.11 -34.65 -24.81
CA LEU A 412 6.78 -35.78 -23.93
C LEU A 412 5.52 -36.54 -24.38
N GLN A 413 4.61 -35.90 -25.11
CA GLN A 413 3.43 -36.54 -25.71
C GLN A 413 3.73 -37.26 -27.03
N GLY A 414 4.99 -37.26 -27.49
CA GLY A 414 5.37 -37.85 -28.77
C GLY A 414 4.87 -37.04 -29.97
N ARG A 415 4.69 -35.72 -29.79
CA ARG A 415 4.32 -34.76 -30.84
C ARG A 415 5.46 -33.76 -31.08
N PRO A 416 6.67 -34.22 -31.43
CA PRO A 416 7.84 -33.35 -31.49
C PRO A 416 7.77 -32.31 -32.63
N GLU A 417 7.00 -32.55 -33.69
CA GLU A 417 6.75 -31.58 -34.76
C GLU A 417 6.03 -30.34 -34.23
N ASP A 418 5.08 -30.51 -33.32
CA ASP A 418 4.37 -29.42 -32.65
C ASP A 418 5.25 -28.71 -31.61
N ALA A 419 6.21 -29.43 -31.01
CA ALA A 419 7.10 -28.91 -29.98
C ALA A 419 8.17 -27.96 -30.53
N VAL A 420 8.76 -28.29 -31.68
CA VAL A 420 9.93 -27.58 -32.25
C VAL A 420 9.71 -26.06 -32.39
N PRO A 421 8.57 -25.55 -32.91
CA PRO A 421 8.35 -24.11 -33.02
C PRO A 421 8.45 -23.38 -31.68
N TYR A 422 7.82 -23.92 -30.63
CA TYR A 422 7.84 -23.32 -29.29
C TYR A 422 9.23 -23.40 -28.65
N LEU A 423 9.92 -24.54 -28.78
CA LEU A 423 11.28 -24.70 -28.23
C LEU A 423 12.29 -23.80 -28.96
N ARG A 424 12.13 -23.57 -30.27
CA ARG A 424 12.93 -22.58 -31.01
C ARG A 424 12.68 -21.17 -30.53
N GLN A 425 11.43 -20.81 -30.25
CA GLN A 425 11.10 -19.50 -29.67
C GLN A 425 11.71 -19.34 -28.28
N ALA A 426 11.66 -20.38 -27.42
CA ALA A 426 12.29 -20.35 -26.11
C ALA A 426 13.82 -20.14 -26.20
N VAL A 427 14.50 -20.86 -27.11
CA VAL A 427 15.94 -20.67 -27.36
C VAL A 427 16.24 -19.27 -27.93
N ALA A 428 15.37 -18.73 -28.78
CA ALA A 428 15.53 -17.39 -29.32
C ALA A 428 15.38 -16.31 -28.23
N SER A 429 14.42 -16.46 -27.32
CA SER A 429 14.19 -15.54 -26.20
C SER A 429 15.32 -15.58 -25.17
N GLU A 430 15.83 -16.77 -24.81
CA GLU A 430 16.98 -16.92 -23.90
C GLU A 430 18.10 -17.81 -24.49
N PRO A 431 18.98 -17.26 -25.35
CA PRO A 431 20.02 -18.03 -26.04
C PRO A 431 21.16 -18.58 -25.17
N ARG A 432 21.13 -18.27 -23.86
CA ARG A 432 22.08 -18.77 -22.86
C ARG A 432 21.46 -19.78 -21.90
N ASN A 433 20.21 -20.17 -22.13
CA ASN A 433 19.51 -21.13 -21.29
C ASN A 433 19.81 -22.57 -21.73
N ALA A 434 20.63 -23.28 -20.95
CA ALA A 434 21.06 -24.64 -21.30
C ALA A 434 19.90 -25.67 -21.32
N GLU A 435 18.84 -25.44 -20.54
CA GLU A 435 17.67 -26.33 -20.51
C GLU A 435 16.86 -26.21 -21.81
N ALA A 436 16.63 -24.99 -22.30
CA ALA A 436 15.96 -24.74 -23.57
C ALA A 436 16.66 -25.44 -24.75
N HIS A 437 17.99 -25.30 -24.83
CA HIS A 437 18.81 -26.02 -25.81
C HIS A 437 18.70 -27.55 -25.65
N SER A 438 18.70 -28.06 -24.41
CA SER A 438 18.57 -29.50 -24.16
C SER A 438 17.21 -30.04 -24.63
N PHE A 439 16.12 -29.32 -24.38
CA PHE A 439 14.78 -29.72 -24.80
C PHE A 439 14.60 -29.63 -26.31
N LEU A 440 15.14 -28.59 -26.96
CA LEU A 440 15.11 -28.48 -28.42
C LEU A 440 15.92 -29.60 -29.08
N ALA A 441 17.08 -29.96 -28.53
CA ALA A 441 17.86 -31.09 -29.01
C ALA A 441 17.08 -32.42 -28.91
N GLU A 442 16.34 -32.63 -27.82
CA GLU A 442 15.49 -33.81 -27.65
C GLU A 442 14.38 -33.85 -28.70
N ALA A 443 13.66 -32.74 -28.92
CA ALA A 443 12.64 -32.64 -29.95
C ALA A 443 13.20 -32.89 -31.35
N TYR A 444 14.38 -32.33 -31.68
CA TYR A 444 15.06 -32.57 -32.96
C TYR A 444 15.43 -34.03 -33.18
N ASN A 445 15.89 -34.74 -32.15
CA ASN A 445 16.15 -36.17 -32.26
C ASN A 445 14.87 -36.95 -32.61
N GLN A 446 13.74 -36.61 -31.99
CA GLN A 446 12.48 -37.32 -32.24
C GLN A 446 11.90 -37.06 -33.64
N VAL A 447 12.10 -35.87 -34.23
CA VAL A 447 11.73 -35.59 -35.64
C VAL A 447 12.79 -36.07 -36.66
N GLY A 448 13.88 -36.71 -36.21
CA GLY A 448 14.96 -37.18 -37.09
C GLY A 448 15.91 -36.11 -37.62
N ASN A 449 15.91 -34.90 -37.04
CA ASN A 449 16.87 -33.84 -37.37
C ASN A 449 18.18 -33.99 -36.57
N GLU A 450 19.01 -34.96 -36.95
CA GLU A 450 20.26 -35.28 -36.25
C GLU A 450 21.23 -34.09 -36.17
N ALA A 451 21.38 -33.35 -37.27
CA ALA A 451 22.29 -32.20 -37.32
C ALA A 451 21.87 -31.09 -36.35
N GLY A 452 20.57 -30.76 -36.32
CA GLY A 452 20.03 -29.80 -35.36
C GLY A 452 20.19 -30.29 -33.91
N ALA A 453 19.88 -31.56 -33.66
CA ALA A 453 20.02 -32.15 -32.33
C ALA A 453 21.45 -32.11 -31.78
N ILE A 454 22.45 -32.41 -32.61
CA ILE A 454 23.87 -32.34 -32.23
C ILE A 454 24.25 -30.89 -31.90
N GLY A 455 23.86 -29.94 -32.76
CA GLY A 455 24.18 -28.51 -32.55
C GLY A 455 23.62 -27.97 -31.23
N GLU A 456 22.33 -28.22 -30.97
CA GLU A 456 21.67 -27.76 -29.75
C GLU A 456 22.23 -28.45 -28.50
N ARG A 457 22.57 -29.74 -28.57
CA ARG A 457 23.21 -30.46 -27.46
C ARG A 457 24.59 -29.90 -27.13
N SER A 458 25.44 -29.67 -28.14
CA SER A 458 26.75 -29.05 -27.93
C SER A 458 26.64 -27.67 -27.29
N ARG A 459 25.62 -26.89 -27.67
CA ARG A 459 25.37 -25.58 -27.05
C ARG A 459 24.94 -25.69 -25.59
N ALA A 460 24.02 -26.61 -25.28
CA ALA A 460 23.59 -26.87 -23.91
C ALA A 460 24.76 -27.27 -23.00
N ASP A 461 25.65 -28.14 -23.48
CA ASP A 461 26.80 -28.61 -22.71
C ASP A 461 27.83 -27.50 -22.47
N ALA A 462 28.11 -26.69 -23.49
CA ALA A 462 28.98 -25.51 -23.34
C ALA A 462 28.45 -24.54 -22.27
N LEU A 463 27.15 -24.23 -22.29
CA LEU A 463 26.52 -23.35 -21.31
C LEU A 463 26.57 -23.93 -19.89
N LYS A 464 26.33 -25.24 -19.72
CA LYS A 464 26.47 -25.92 -18.40
C LYS A 464 27.90 -25.85 -17.86
N HIS A 465 28.91 -25.91 -18.73
CA HIS A 465 30.31 -25.77 -18.34
C HIS A 465 30.68 -24.33 -17.94
N GLU A 466 30.16 -23.31 -18.63
CA GLU A 466 30.33 -21.90 -18.25
C GLU A 466 29.74 -21.60 -16.86
N THR A 467 28.55 -22.12 -16.55
CA THR A 467 27.91 -21.90 -15.23
C THR A 467 28.68 -22.57 -14.10
N ARG A 468 29.32 -23.73 -14.35
CA ARG A 468 30.14 -24.44 -13.35
C ARG A 468 31.51 -23.81 -13.08
N THR A 469 31.98 -22.93 -13.97
CA THR A 469 33.32 -22.33 -13.90
C THR A 469 33.30 -20.86 -13.52
N SER A 470 32.11 -20.26 -13.35
CA SER A 470 31.96 -18.92 -12.79
C SER A 470 32.06 -19.00 -11.25
N PRO A 471 33.01 -18.29 -10.62
CA PRO A 471 33.05 -18.18 -9.17
C PRO A 471 31.91 -17.27 -8.71
N ASP A 472 31.07 -17.77 -7.80
CA ASP A 472 30.12 -16.97 -7.01
C ASP A 472 30.85 -16.02 -6.04
#